data_AF-A0A667XMI1-F1
#
_entry.id   AF-A0A667XMI1-F1
#
_cell.length_a   1.000
_cell.length_b   1.000
_cell.length_c   1.000
_cell.angle_alpha   90.00
_cell.angle_beta   90.00
_cell.angle_gamma   90.00
#
_symmetry.space_group_name_H-M   'P 1'
#
loop_
_entity.id
_entity.type
_entity.pdbx_description
1 polymer ?
#
loop_
_entity_poly.entity_id
_entity_poly.type
_entity_poly.pdbx_seq_one_letter_code
_entity_poly.pdbx_strand_id
1 'polypeptide(L)'
;MLWCILLWALCPRVRGQCDKSPDSSMLNISVTYNLPTFIANSTIQNLVTLSGVIYVGAVNRIYALSPNLTKLSEYRTGPLFANESCDQHSPGHTGKLDNHNLALVVETIYDKGLFSCGSADHGVCRRHVLDDGASPKTVAEDVYCFADYRYRRLPGEQNLVATPAGSQVLNVESNVIQFFVGNSEIPDLKNESGTFPQLHTLSVRKMKTSQNGFIAFSNRWYLDLIPSLRGNYYLRYVYSFHSGPFTYFLTIQQVSRDSQAYHTRIVRMCSSDLEIRRYVEMPLECICTSKRRRRSTEGLKVFNVVQAAYVTKVGNDVNLQKQLKVEEGDDVLFAAFAQSKPNSPEPTANSAICVISLKHINNLFKRYMQTLPAITCCIKLMRTLLDVLSHCKHLFEYRLEVTQFVQRLEYWSKELTNILVTSITVAQVHGRTVAYLGTADGRHMQVKSSGASPHVNIRLDTKPVSASVVLRDPNHPDGALLLVTGNKITKVPLIGPGCGQLTTCTSCLLSSVVTGCGWCDGRCTRANQCPSSSVWTQDYCTPVITKVATATSHHVSICVFWHVKLGKVKKYRNIF
;
A
#
# COMPACT_ATOMS: atom_id res chain seq x y z
N MET A 1 -49.62 -14.38 55.94
CA MET A 1 -49.03 -13.64 54.80
C MET A 1 -47.58 -14.07 54.54
N LEU A 2 -47.30 -15.39 54.48
CA LEU A 2 -45.97 -15.94 54.15
C LEU A 2 -46.02 -17.10 53.13
N TRP A 3 -47.22 -17.55 52.74
CA TRP A 3 -47.41 -18.66 51.80
C TRP A 3 -47.60 -18.24 50.33
N CYS A 4 -47.87 -16.96 50.05
CA CYS A 4 -47.97 -16.46 48.67
C CYS A 4 -46.61 -16.15 48.01
N ILE A 5 -45.51 -16.13 48.78
CA ILE A 5 -44.17 -15.80 48.27
C ILE A 5 -43.41 -17.05 47.82
N LEU A 6 -43.74 -18.24 48.36
CA LEU A 6 -43.07 -19.50 48.03
C LEU A 6 -43.57 -20.16 46.73
N LEU A 7 -44.78 -19.82 46.26
CA LEU A 7 -45.34 -20.35 45.01
C LEU A 7 -44.87 -19.63 43.74
N TRP A 8 -44.14 -18.51 43.87
CA TRP A 8 -43.49 -17.85 42.73
C TRP A 8 -42.15 -18.50 42.32
N ALA A 9 -41.67 -19.49 43.09
CA ALA A 9 -40.40 -20.18 42.84
C ALA A 9 -40.52 -21.46 41.98
N LEU A 10 -41.74 -21.90 41.64
CA LEU A 10 -41.99 -23.15 40.91
C LEU A 10 -42.62 -22.96 39.51
N CYS A 11 -42.59 -21.75 38.95
CA CYS A 11 -42.81 -21.59 37.51
C CYS A 11 -41.49 -21.83 36.77
N PRO A 12 -41.35 -22.91 35.97
CA PRO A 12 -40.22 -22.99 35.07
C PRO A 12 -40.35 -21.83 34.08
N ARG A 13 -39.53 -20.80 34.24
CA ARG A 13 -39.25 -19.85 33.16
C ARG A 13 -38.58 -20.66 32.05
N VAL A 14 -39.39 -21.27 31.17
CA VAL A 14 -38.90 -21.85 29.93
C VAL A 14 -38.40 -20.70 29.08
N ARG A 15 -37.11 -20.40 29.21
CA ARG A 15 -36.38 -19.47 28.36
C ARG A 15 -36.30 -20.15 26.99
N GLY A 16 -37.21 -19.81 26.09
CA GLY A 16 -37.00 -20.06 24.66
C GLY A 16 -35.73 -19.34 24.23
N GLN A 17 -34.59 -20.02 24.28
CA GLN A 17 -33.30 -19.47 23.88
C GLN A 17 -33.29 -19.46 22.35
N CYS A 18 -33.63 -18.31 21.74
CA CYS A 18 -33.31 -18.09 20.33
C CYS A 18 -31.77 -18.07 20.23
N ASP A 19 -31.22 -18.99 19.44
CA ASP A 19 -29.79 -19.02 19.14
C ASP A 19 -29.33 -17.66 18.59
N LYS A 20 -28.07 -17.30 18.87
CA LYS A 20 -27.49 -16.09 18.28
C LYS A 20 -27.51 -16.26 16.76
N SER A 21 -27.79 -15.19 16.01
CA SER A 21 -27.68 -15.27 14.55
C SER A 21 -26.27 -15.71 14.20
N PRO A 22 -26.08 -16.56 13.17
CA PRO A 22 -24.76 -16.71 12.57
C PRO A 22 -24.24 -15.32 12.21
N ASP A 23 -22.93 -15.10 12.41
CA ASP A 23 -22.29 -13.82 12.10
C ASP A 23 -22.63 -13.41 10.66
N SER A 24 -23.07 -12.16 10.48
CA SER A 24 -23.55 -11.62 9.20
C SER A 24 -22.47 -11.47 8.13
N SER A 25 -21.27 -12.02 8.37
CA SER A 25 -20.05 -11.87 7.57
C SER A 25 -19.42 -13.21 7.16
N MET A 26 -20.19 -14.30 7.07
CA MET A 26 -19.68 -15.56 6.51
C MET A 26 -19.57 -15.48 4.99
N LEU A 27 -18.39 -15.09 4.49
CA LEU A 27 -18.02 -15.26 3.09
C LEU A 27 -17.78 -16.74 2.78
N ASN A 28 -18.33 -17.23 1.68
CA ASN A 28 -17.92 -18.54 1.16
C ASN A 28 -16.60 -18.42 0.40
N ILE A 29 -15.50 -18.77 1.08
CA ILE A 29 -14.14 -18.65 0.56
C ILE A 29 -13.81 -19.72 -0.49
N SER A 30 -14.61 -20.77 -0.61
CA SER A 30 -14.40 -21.86 -1.59
C SER A 30 -14.75 -21.47 -3.03
N VAL A 31 -15.49 -20.36 -3.22
CA VAL A 31 -15.90 -19.89 -4.55
C VAL A 31 -14.68 -19.40 -5.34
N THR A 32 -14.50 -19.94 -6.54
CA THR A 32 -13.46 -19.54 -7.49
C THR A 32 -14.04 -18.68 -8.61
N TYR A 33 -13.22 -17.80 -9.17
CA TYR A 33 -13.58 -16.93 -10.27
C TYR A 33 -12.55 -17.05 -11.39
N ASN A 34 -13.02 -17.14 -12.63
CA ASN A 34 -12.15 -17.08 -13.79
C ASN A 34 -11.90 -15.62 -14.16
N LEU A 35 -10.71 -15.11 -13.85
CA LEU A 35 -10.33 -13.72 -14.03
C LEU A 35 -9.32 -13.61 -15.19
N PRO A 36 -9.32 -12.49 -15.95
CA PRO A 36 -8.32 -12.28 -16.98
C PRO A 36 -6.91 -12.25 -16.39
N THR A 37 -6.00 -13.01 -16.98
CA THR A 37 -4.61 -13.12 -16.52
C THR A 37 -3.62 -13.02 -17.66
N PHE A 38 -2.42 -12.52 -17.35
CA PHE A 38 -1.23 -12.64 -18.18
C PHE A 38 -0.14 -13.38 -17.41
N ILE A 39 0.55 -14.30 -18.07
CA ILE A 39 1.64 -15.07 -17.48
C ILE A 39 2.92 -14.71 -18.23
N ALA A 40 3.88 -14.13 -17.52
CA ALA A 40 5.21 -13.84 -18.03
C ALA A 40 6.09 -15.09 -17.98
N ASN A 41 7.13 -15.11 -18.83
CA ASN A 41 8.12 -16.19 -18.85
C ASN A 41 8.96 -16.28 -17.55
N SER A 42 9.00 -15.20 -16.77
CA SER A 42 9.83 -15.07 -15.57
C SER A 42 9.11 -14.24 -14.51
N THR A 43 9.65 -14.23 -13.29
CA THR A 43 9.06 -13.47 -12.17
C THR A 43 8.96 -11.98 -12.52
N ILE A 44 7.87 -11.36 -12.10
CA ILE A 44 7.57 -9.94 -12.32
C ILE A 44 8.01 -9.17 -11.07
N GLN A 45 8.70 -8.04 -11.27
CA GLN A 45 9.17 -7.18 -10.18
C GLN A 45 8.32 -5.92 -10.05
N ASN A 46 8.11 -5.21 -11.16
CA ASN A 46 7.46 -3.89 -11.16
C ASN A 46 6.45 -3.75 -12.29
N LEU A 47 5.40 -2.97 -12.04
CA LEU A 47 4.43 -2.53 -13.05
C LEU A 47 4.22 -1.04 -12.98
N VAL A 48 4.05 -0.45 -14.16
CA VAL A 48 3.61 0.93 -14.34
C VAL A 48 2.63 0.99 -15.50
N THR A 49 1.82 2.04 -15.53
CA THR A 49 0.90 2.30 -16.64
C THR A 49 1.13 3.67 -17.22
N LEU A 50 1.04 3.76 -18.54
CA LEU A 50 1.10 5.04 -19.25
C LEU A 50 0.16 4.99 -20.45
N SER A 51 -0.72 5.99 -20.56
CA SER A 51 -1.70 6.10 -21.66
C SER A 51 -2.51 4.82 -21.91
N GLY A 52 -2.91 4.12 -20.84
CA GLY A 52 -3.68 2.87 -20.89
C GLY A 52 -2.87 1.60 -21.20
N VAL A 53 -1.62 1.72 -21.63
CA VAL A 53 -0.68 0.59 -21.81
C VAL A 53 -0.07 0.21 -20.47
N ILE A 54 0.07 -1.08 -20.22
CA ILE A 54 0.63 -1.64 -18.99
C ILE A 54 2.05 -2.12 -19.29
N TYR A 55 3.04 -1.52 -18.65
CA TYR A 55 4.44 -1.92 -18.78
C TYR A 55 4.84 -2.78 -17.58
N VAL A 56 5.43 -3.93 -17.88
CA VAL A 56 5.74 -4.98 -16.89
C VAL A 56 7.23 -5.26 -16.92
N GLY A 57 7.92 -4.90 -15.84
CA GLY A 57 9.32 -5.25 -15.61
C GLY A 57 9.42 -6.64 -14.99
N ALA A 58 10.02 -7.58 -15.71
CA ALA A 58 10.27 -8.94 -15.29
C ALA A 58 11.76 -9.29 -15.41
N VAL A 59 12.16 -10.46 -14.89
CA VAL A 59 13.55 -10.91 -15.04
C VAL A 59 13.85 -11.10 -16.53
N ASN A 60 14.90 -10.44 -17.01
CA ASN A 60 15.40 -10.45 -18.38
C ASN A 60 14.46 -9.84 -19.45
N ARG A 61 13.28 -9.31 -19.09
CA ARG A 61 12.31 -8.81 -20.07
C ARG A 61 11.46 -7.65 -19.56
N ILE A 62 11.07 -6.77 -20.48
CA ILE A 62 9.99 -5.81 -20.30
C ILE A 62 8.88 -6.15 -21.28
N TYR A 63 7.63 -6.20 -20.81
CA TYR A 63 6.46 -6.40 -21.66
C TYR A 63 5.62 -5.12 -21.69
N ALA A 64 5.08 -4.78 -22.87
CA ALA A 64 3.99 -3.84 -23.00
C ALA A 64 2.70 -4.62 -23.27
N LEU A 65 1.67 -4.42 -22.44
CA LEU A 65 0.40 -5.09 -22.54
C LEU A 65 -0.73 -4.09 -22.79
N SER A 66 -1.75 -4.54 -23.52
CA SER A 66 -3.00 -3.80 -23.68
C SER A 66 -3.78 -3.76 -22.36
N PRO A 67 -4.80 -2.88 -22.23
CA PRO A 67 -5.77 -2.91 -21.13
C PRO A 67 -6.43 -4.26 -20.81
N ASN A 68 -6.44 -5.18 -21.78
CA ASN A 68 -7.03 -6.51 -21.67
C ASN A 68 -5.97 -7.59 -21.39
N LEU A 69 -4.75 -7.18 -21.01
CA LEU A 69 -3.62 -8.06 -20.72
C LEU A 69 -3.11 -8.85 -21.94
N THR A 70 -3.39 -8.37 -23.16
CA THR A 70 -2.80 -8.95 -24.38
C THR A 70 -1.42 -8.35 -24.61
N LYS A 71 -0.43 -9.18 -24.95
CA LYS A 71 0.94 -8.72 -25.21
C LYS A 71 0.98 -7.91 -26.51
N LEU A 72 1.44 -6.66 -26.44
CA LEU A 72 1.63 -5.76 -27.58
C LEU A 72 3.07 -5.84 -28.09
N SER A 73 4.04 -5.72 -27.20
CA SER A 73 5.46 -5.83 -27.52
C SER A 73 6.28 -6.34 -26.34
N GLU A 74 7.51 -6.76 -26.60
CA GLU A 74 8.47 -7.16 -25.57
C GLU A 74 9.87 -6.64 -25.91
N TYR A 75 10.65 -6.33 -24.87
CA TYR A 75 12.06 -6.01 -24.97
C TYR A 75 12.86 -6.95 -24.07
N ARG A 76 13.99 -7.47 -24.56
CA ARG A 76 14.87 -8.35 -23.80
C ARG A 76 15.93 -7.52 -23.08
N THR A 77 15.90 -7.53 -21.76
CA THR A 77 16.89 -6.83 -20.91
C THR A 77 18.05 -7.72 -20.49
N GLY A 78 17.98 -9.02 -20.75
CA GLY A 78 19.02 -10.00 -20.41
C GLY A 78 18.68 -11.42 -20.84
N PRO A 79 19.39 -12.44 -20.32
CA PRO A 79 20.52 -12.31 -19.41
C PRO A 79 21.72 -11.64 -20.10
N LEU A 80 22.49 -10.86 -19.34
CA LEU A 80 23.66 -10.13 -19.84
C LEU A 80 24.94 -10.81 -19.37
N PHE A 81 26.06 -10.62 -20.07
CA PHE A 81 27.35 -11.03 -19.51
C PHE A 81 27.70 -10.15 -18.30
N ALA A 82 28.42 -10.70 -17.31
CA ALA A 82 28.77 -9.97 -16.09
C ALA A 82 29.50 -8.63 -16.31
N ASN A 83 30.14 -8.48 -17.47
CA ASN A 83 30.88 -7.29 -17.90
C ASN A 83 30.17 -6.45 -18.96
N GLU A 84 28.93 -6.82 -19.31
CA GLU A 84 28.12 -6.14 -20.30
C GLU A 84 27.16 -5.20 -19.59
N SER A 85 27.53 -3.93 -19.52
CA SER A 85 26.67 -2.86 -19.04
C SER A 85 26.50 -1.86 -20.17
N CYS A 86 25.25 -1.59 -20.55
CA CYS A 86 24.94 -0.54 -21.50
C CYS A 86 25.71 -0.61 -22.83
N ASP A 87 25.73 -1.78 -23.45
CA ASP A 87 26.40 -2.07 -24.72
C ASP A 87 27.94 -1.90 -24.70
N GLN A 88 28.54 -1.76 -23.51
CA GLN A 88 29.98 -1.89 -23.34
C GLN A 88 30.36 -3.35 -23.12
N HIS A 89 31.19 -3.89 -24.01
CA HIS A 89 31.71 -5.25 -23.89
C HIS A 89 33.12 -5.20 -23.30
N SER A 90 33.31 -5.66 -22.06
CA SER A 90 34.67 -5.93 -21.55
C SER A 90 34.99 -7.42 -21.72
N PRO A 91 36.02 -7.78 -22.51
CA PRO A 91 36.39 -9.19 -22.70
C PRO A 91 36.84 -9.81 -21.38
N GLY A 92 36.39 -11.03 -21.05
CA GLY A 92 36.98 -11.81 -19.96
C GLY A 92 36.07 -12.65 -19.07
N HIS A 93 34.73 -12.58 -19.18
CA HIS A 93 33.83 -13.41 -18.36
C HIS A 93 32.82 -14.19 -19.21
N THR A 94 32.71 -15.49 -18.91
CA THR A 94 31.85 -16.46 -19.59
C THR A 94 30.49 -16.69 -18.90
N GLY A 95 30.24 -16.01 -17.77
CA GLY A 95 29.00 -16.14 -16.99
C GLY A 95 27.93 -15.16 -17.43
N LYS A 96 26.74 -15.68 -17.75
CA LYS A 96 25.52 -14.88 -17.97
C LYS A 96 24.81 -14.66 -16.63
N LEU A 97 24.43 -13.42 -16.35
CA LEU A 97 23.69 -13.02 -15.17
C LEU A 97 22.26 -12.60 -15.56
N ASP A 98 21.30 -13.02 -14.74
CA ASP A 98 19.92 -12.58 -14.88
C ASP A 98 19.79 -11.10 -14.52
N ASN A 99 19.11 -10.35 -15.40
CA ASN A 99 18.81 -8.94 -15.20
C ASN A 99 17.45 -8.79 -14.52
N HIS A 100 17.45 -8.53 -13.22
CA HIS A 100 16.25 -8.26 -12.45
C HIS A 100 15.87 -6.79 -12.62
N ASN A 101 14.59 -6.52 -12.90
CA ASN A 101 14.11 -5.14 -12.96
C ASN A 101 14.03 -4.56 -11.54
N LEU A 102 14.95 -3.65 -11.20
CA LEU A 102 15.05 -3.05 -9.86
C LEU A 102 14.12 -1.85 -9.71
N ALA A 103 13.94 -1.07 -10.78
CA ALA A 103 13.00 0.04 -10.84
C ALA A 103 12.42 0.19 -12.24
N LEU A 104 11.16 0.62 -12.30
CA LEU A 104 10.43 0.93 -13.53
C LEU A 104 9.66 2.23 -13.31
N VAL A 105 9.99 3.27 -14.09
CA VAL A 105 9.51 4.63 -13.87
C VAL A 105 9.04 5.24 -15.18
N VAL A 106 7.96 6.03 -15.14
CA VAL A 106 7.44 6.76 -16.30
C VAL A 106 7.65 8.26 -16.13
N GLU A 107 7.88 8.94 -17.25
CA GLU A 107 8.07 10.38 -17.35
C GLU A 107 7.37 10.88 -18.62
N THR A 108 6.72 12.05 -18.56
CA THR A 108 5.86 12.55 -19.64
C THR A 108 6.05 14.03 -20.00
N ILE A 109 6.93 14.78 -19.32
CA ILE A 109 7.16 16.21 -19.56
C ILE A 109 7.81 16.48 -20.92
N TYR A 110 8.86 15.72 -21.26
CA TYR A 110 9.52 15.85 -22.55
C TYR A 110 8.83 14.92 -23.55
N ASP A 111 9.49 13.81 -23.88
CA ASP A 111 8.87 12.69 -24.60
C ASP A 111 8.37 11.69 -23.58
N LYS A 112 7.32 10.93 -23.92
CA LYS A 112 6.84 9.85 -23.06
C LYS A 112 7.93 8.79 -22.97
N GLY A 113 8.54 8.69 -21.80
CA GLY A 113 9.68 7.82 -21.54
C GLY A 113 9.37 6.79 -20.48
N LEU A 114 9.83 5.56 -20.70
CA LEU A 114 9.90 4.51 -19.69
C LEU A 114 11.36 4.28 -19.30
N PHE A 115 11.64 4.32 -18.01
CA PHE A 115 12.97 4.12 -17.45
C PHE A 115 13.02 2.77 -16.74
N SER A 116 13.90 1.88 -17.18
CA SER A 116 14.11 0.57 -16.59
C SER A 116 15.53 0.46 -16.04
N CYS A 117 15.65 0.31 -14.72
CA CYS A 117 16.94 0.14 -14.04
C CYS A 117 17.11 -1.34 -13.67
N GLY A 118 18.19 -1.95 -14.16
CA GLY A 118 18.44 -3.39 -14.05
C GLY A 118 19.53 -3.74 -13.04
N SER A 119 19.49 -4.96 -12.49
CA SER A 119 20.57 -5.49 -11.65
C SER A 119 21.84 -5.75 -12.46
N ALA A 120 21.73 -6.26 -13.69
CA ALA A 120 22.89 -6.57 -14.51
C ALA A 120 23.63 -5.31 -14.98
N ASP A 121 22.95 -4.15 -15.03
CA ASP A 121 23.55 -2.86 -15.40
C ASP A 121 24.04 -2.06 -14.19
N HIS A 122 24.30 -2.73 -13.06
CA HIS A 122 24.76 -2.11 -11.81
C HIS A 122 23.86 -0.94 -11.34
N GLY A 123 22.56 -1.01 -11.64
CA GLY A 123 21.60 0.03 -11.25
C GLY A 123 21.48 1.20 -12.23
N VAL A 124 22.22 1.22 -13.34
CA VAL A 124 22.02 2.18 -14.43
C VAL A 124 20.69 1.89 -15.13
N CYS A 125 19.97 2.95 -15.49
CA CYS A 125 18.70 2.83 -16.19
C CYS A 125 18.89 2.87 -17.71
N ARG A 126 18.06 2.13 -18.44
CA ARG A 126 17.78 2.35 -19.87
C ARG A 126 16.53 3.19 -20.01
N ARG A 127 16.52 4.11 -20.98
CA ARG A 127 15.33 4.86 -21.37
C ARG A 127 14.76 4.24 -22.64
N HIS A 128 13.47 3.97 -22.62
CA HIS A 128 12.66 3.56 -23.75
C HIS A 128 11.81 4.77 -24.15
N VAL A 129 12.03 5.32 -25.33
CA VAL A 129 11.23 6.43 -25.86
C VAL A 129 9.96 5.83 -26.46
N LEU A 130 8.82 6.13 -25.85
CA LEU A 130 7.51 5.55 -26.22
C LEU A 130 6.71 6.43 -27.16
N ASP A 131 6.93 7.74 -27.12
CA ASP A 131 6.26 8.73 -27.98
C ASP A 131 7.06 10.02 -27.94
N ASP A 132 7.66 10.38 -29.08
CA ASP A 132 8.45 11.60 -29.31
C ASP A 132 7.65 12.70 -30.02
N GLY A 133 6.33 12.56 -30.07
CA GLY A 133 5.42 13.49 -30.74
C GLY A 133 5.25 13.24 -32.23
N ALA A 134 6.09 12.42 -32.87
CA ALA A 134 5.92 12.02 -34.28
C ALA A 134 5.01 10.80 -34.39
N SER A 135 5.31 9.74 -33.62
CA SER A 135 4.50 8.52 -33.59
C SER A 135 4.73 7.71 -32.31
N PRO A 136 3.71 6.98 -31.82
CA PRO A 136 3.90 6.00 -30.76
C PRO A 136 4.88 4.91 -31.18
N LYS A 137 5.87 4.63 -30.35
CA LYS A 137 6.91 3.60 -30.52
C LYS A 137 6.66 2.41 -29.60
N THR A 138 7.08 1.22 -30.03
CA THR A 138 7.08 0.06 -29.12
C THR A 138 8.20 0.14 -28.09
N VAL A 139 8.11 -0.67 -27.04
CA VAL A 139 9.10 -0.70 -25.94
C VAL A 139 10.51 -1.15 -26.39
N ALA A 140 10.67 -1.62 -27.62
CA ALA A 140 11.92 -2.13 -28.15
C ALA A 140 12.54 -1.28 -29.28
N GLU A 141 11.82 -0.29 -29.80
CA GLU A 141 12.27 0.46 -30.99
C GLU A 141 13.36 1.47 -30.68
N ASP A 142 13.17 2.28 -29.64
CA ASP A 142 14.09 3.37 -29.28
C ASP A 142 14.50 3.23 -27.82
N VAL A 143 15.60 2.50 -27.63
CA VAL A 143 16.12 2.15 -26.32
C VAL A 143 17.59 2.52 -26.27
N TYR A 144 17.97 3.30 -25.26
CA TYR A 144 19.36 3.65 -25.05
C TYR A 144 19.68 3.76 -23.57
N CYS A 145 20.96 3.66 -23.24
CA CYS A 145 21.39 3.77 -21.86
C CYS A 145 21.38 5.20 -21.35
N PHE A 146 20.82 5.36 -20.15
CA PHE A 146 20.64 6.65 -19.50
C PHE A 146 21.89 7.05 -18.69
N ALA A 147 23.05 6.89 -19.32
CA ALA A 147 24.34 7.31 -18.81
C ALA A 147 25.25 7.62 -20.01
N ASP A 148 25.97 8.74 -19.94
CA ASP A 148 26.90 9.13 -20.99
C ASP A 148 28.27 8.46 -20.78
N TYR A 149 28.55 7.46 -21.60
CA TYR A 149 29.79 6.71 -21.60
C TYR A 149 30.83 7.24 -22.61
N ARG A 150 30.51 8.26 -23.42
CA ARG A 150 31.37 8.68 -24.55
C ARG A 150 32.77 9.14 -24.13
N TYR A 151 32.90 9.68 -22.92
CA TYR A 151 34.16 10.23 -22.42
C TYR A 151 34.70 9.50 -21.17
N ARG A 152 33.94 8.55 -20.61
CA ARG A 152 34.31 7.84 -19.37
C ARG A 152 34.05 6.35 -19.50
N ARG A 153 35.01 5.55 -19.05
CA ARG A 153 34.87 4.09 -18.93
C ARG A 153 33.85 3.67 -17.86
N LEU A 154 33.53 4.55 -16.92
CA LEU A 154 32.59 4.31 -15.83
C LEU A 154 31.49 5.37 -15.83
N PRO A 155 30.23 5.00 -15.53
CA PRO A 155 29.16 5.97 -15.39
C PRO A 155 29.43 6.86 -14.17
N GLY A 156 29.03 8.13 -14.23
CA GLY A 156 29.02 8.98 -13.04
C GLY A 156 28.08 8.42 -11.97
N GLU A 157 28.42 8.59 -10.69
CA GLU A 157 27.67 8.08 -9.54
C GLU A 157 26.18 8.48 -9.57
N GLN A 158 25.88 9.66 -10.10
CA GLN A 158 24.51 10.16 -10.26
C GLN A 158 23.65 9.34 -11.24
N ASN A 159 24.26 8.51 -12.10
CA ASN A 159 23.54 7.63 -13.03
C ASN A 159 23.32 6.22 -12.48
N LEU A 160 23.94 5.86 -11.35
CA LEU A 160 23.73 4.59 -10.67
C LEU A 160 22.48 4.70 -9.80
N VAL A 161 21.30 4.32 -10.30
CA VAL A 161 20.02 4.66 -9.67
C VAL A 161 19.60 3.63 -8.63
N ALA A 162 19.50 2.36 -9.01
CA ALA A 162 18.84 1.33 -8.20
C ALA A 162 19.81 0.26 -7.66
N THR A 163 19.45 -0.37 -6.54
CA THR A 163 20.22 -1.44 -5.90
C THR A 163 19.40 -2.75 -5.78
N PRO A 164 20.04 -3.93 -5.87
CA PRO A 164 19.40 -5.23 -5.62
C PRO A 164 18.79 -5.36 -4.22
N ALA A 165 19.28 -4.60 -3.24
CA ALA A 165 18.73 -4.57 -1.88
C ALA A 165 17.32 -3.93 -1.81
N GLY A 166 16.87 -3.30 -2.90
CA GLY A 166 15.55 -2.68 -3.02
C GLY A 166 15.62 -1.16 -3.09
N SER A 167 14.98 -0.58 -4.10
CA SER A 167 14.97 0.86 -4.36
C SER A 167 13.56 1.40 -4.52
N GLN A 168 13.33 2.61 -4.01
CA GLN A 168 12.15 3.42 -4.28
C GLN A 168 12.56 4.61 -5.12
N VAL A 169 12.08 4.69 -6.36
CA VAL A 169 12.37 5.78 -7.29
C VAL A 169 11.10 6.57 -7.54
N LEU A 170 11.08 7.79 -7.02
CA LEU A 170 9.97 8.72 -7.18
C LEU A 170 10.36 9.78 -8.21
N ASN A 171 9.64 9.77 -9.34
CA ASN A 171 9.71 10.84 -10.31
C ASN A 171 8.89 12.04 -9.82
N VAL A 172 9.53 13.21 -9.76
CA VAL A 172 8.91 14.45 -9.29
C VAL A 172 9.09 15.53 -10.34
N GLU A 173 7.94 16.03 -10.76
CA GLU A 173 7.80 17.11 -11.70
C GLU A 173 7.67 18.44 -10.94
N SER A 174 8.65 19.30 -11.10
CA SER A 174 8.61 20.70 -10.65
C SER A 174 8.98 21.60 -11.84
N ASN A 175 9.93 22.52 -11.69
CA ASN A 175 10.50 23.27 -12.82
C ASN A 175 11.47 22.42 -13.67
N VAL A 176 11.91 21.29 -13.13
CA VAL A 176 12.81 20.33 -13.76
C VAL A 176 12.40 18.93 -13.34
N ILE A 177 12.78 17.93 -14.12
CA ILE A 177 12.56 16.52 -13.77
C ILE A 177 13.59 16.10 -12.73
N GLN A 178 13.11 15.60 -11.60
CA GLN A 178 13.93 15.15 -10.49
C GLN A 178 13.55 13.73 -10.08
N PHE A 179 14.56 12.89 -9.90
CA PHE A 179 14.38 11.56 -9.34
C PHE A 179 14.83 11.58 -7.89
N PHE A 180 13.87 11.38 -6.99
CA PHE A 180 14.13 11.11 -5.58
C PHE A 180 14.29 9.60 -5.42
N VAL A 181 15.45 9.17 -4.93
CA VAL A 181 15.81 7.75 -4.89
C VAL A 181 16.18 7.36 -3.46
N GLY A 182 15.43 6.42 -2.89
CA GLY A 182 15.74 5.75 -1.64
C GLY A 182 16.27 4.34 -1.91
N ASN A 183 17.54 4.10 -1.62
CA ASN A 183 18.18 2.80 -1.78
C ASN A 183 18.32 2.13 -0.42
N SER A 184 17.79 0.92 -0.31
CA SER A 184 17.83 0.16 0.92
C SER A 184 19.23 -0.36 1.21
N GLU A 185 19.58 -0.38 2.49
CA GLU A 185 20.78 -1.02 3.02
C GLU A 185 20.32 -2.20 3.88
N ILE A 186 20.62 -3.44 3.45
CA ILE A 186 20.21 -4.65 4.16
C ILE A 186 21.49 -5.42 4.54
N PRO A 187 21.77 -5.62 5.85
CA PRO A 187 22.89 -6.43 6.30
C PRO A 187 22.83 -7.84 5.74
N ASP A 188 23.99 -8.46 5.56
CA ASP A 188 24.15 -9.85 5.10
C ASP A 188 23.59 -10.19 3.71
N LEU A 189 22.99 -9.22 3.00
CA LEU A 189 22.79 -9.30 1.57
C LEU A 189 24.16 -9.13 0.90
N LYS A 190 25.02 -10.15 1.04
CA LYS A 190 26.32 -10.20 0.38
C LYS A 190 26.05 -10.00 -1.10
N ASN A 191 26.64 -8.97 -1.69
CA ASN A 191 26.75 -8.86 -3.13
C ASN A 191 27.36 -10.19 -3.61
N GLU A 192 26.55 -11.12 -4.11
CA GLU A 192 27.01 -12.46 -4.52
C GLU A 192 28.11 -12.37 -5.60
N SER A 193 28.26 -11.20 -6.24
CA SER A 193 29.30 -10.89 -7.21
C SER A 193 30.44 -9.99 -6.71
N GLY A 194 30.37 -9.39 -5.51
CA GLY A 194 31.35 -8.41 -5.04
C GLY A 194 31.53 -7.16 -5.92
N THR A 195 30.70 -6.98 -6.96
CA THR A 195 30.91 -5.98 -8.03
C THR A 195 29.89 -4.84 -8.03
N PHE A 196 28.86 -4.87 -7.17
CA PHE A 196 27.87 -3.79 -7.15
C PHE A 196 28.45 -2.54 -6.47
N PRO A 197 28.44 -1.37 -7.14
CA PRO A 197 28.96 -0.15 -6.55
C PRO A 197 28.12 0.25 -5.34
N GLN A 198 28.80 0.83 -4.34
CA GLN A 198 28.11 1.32 -3.16
C GLN A 198 27.31 2.57 -3.52
N LEU A 199 25.99 2.46 -3.46
CA LEU A 199 25.04 3.48 -3.87
C LEU A 199 24.59 4.37 -2.70
N HIS A 200 24.23 5.61 -2.99
CA HIS A 200 23.69 6.50 -1.96
C HIS A 200 22.35 6.03 -1.43
N THR A 201 22.15 6.07 -0.11
CA THR A 201 20.93 5.59 0.57
C THR A 201 19.72 6.49 0.29
N LEU A 202 19.94 7.80 0.14
CA LEU A 202 18.93 8.77 -0.27
C LEU A 202 19.58 9.78 -1.21
N SER A 203 18.97 10.04 -2.37
CA SER A 203 19.51 11.02 -3.32
C SER A 203 18.42 11.75 -4.11
N VAL A 204 18.74 12.96 -4.54
CA VAL A 204 17.95 13.78 -5.47
C VAL A 204 18.78 14.01 -6.72
N ARG A 205 18.25 13.63 -7.87
CA ARG A 205 18.99 13.62 -9.13
C ARG A 205 18.22 14.42 -10.15
N LYS A 206 18.85 15.45 -10.72
CA LYS A 206 18.24 16.24 -11.78
C LYS A 206 18.53 15.60 -13.13
N MET A 207 17.50 15.43 -13.95
CA MET A 207 17.65 14.96 -15.32
C MET A 207 18.36 16.02 -16.18
N LYS A 208 19.30 15.58 -17.04
CA LYS A 208 19.89 16.47 -18.05
C LYS A 208 18.86 16.87 -19.09
N THR A 209 18.96 18.09 -19.61
CA THR A 209 18.15 18.55 -20.76
C THR A 209 18.41 17.74 -22.02
N SER A 210 19.61 17.20 -22.19
CA SER A 210 19.98 16.25 -23.25
C SER A 210 19.40 14.85 -23.07
N GLN A 211 18.73 14.57 -21.94
CA GLN A 211 18.04 13.30 -21.66
C GLN A 211 18.93 12.06 -21.87
N ASN A 212 20.21 12.16 -21.52
CA ASN A 212 21.20 11.08 -21.62
C ASN A 212 21.89 10.77 -20.28
N GLY A 213 21.23 11.12 -19.18
CA GLY A 213 21.73 10.90 -17.83
C GLY A 213 21.28 11.95 -16.83
N PHE A 214 21.80 11.84 -15.62
CA PHE A 214 21.56 12.74 -14.51
C PHE A 214 22.75 13.65 -14.24
N ILE A 215 22.49 14.73 -13.51
CA ILE A 215 23.50 15.62 -12.93
C ILE A 215 23.25 15.78 -11.43
N ALA A 216 24.34 15.81 -10.67
CA ALA A 216 24.34 16.29 -9.30
C ALA A 216 24.43 17.82 -9.33
N PHE A 217 23.50 18.50 -8.66
CA PHE A 217 23.50 19.97 -8.64
C PHE A 217 24.60 20.53 -7.74
N SER A 218 24.91 19.85 -6.64
CA SER A 218 26.02 20.13 -5.73
C SER A 218 26.35 18.87 -4.94
N ASN A 219 27.35 18.92 -4.04
CA ASN A 219 27.71 17.78 -3.17
C ASN A 219 26.65 17.42 -2.11
N ARG A 220 25.56 18.19 -1.98
CA ARG A 220 24.45 17.93 -1.05
C ARG A 220 23.25 17.22 -1.70
N TRP A 221 23.47 16.65 -2.87
CA TRP A 221 22.44 15.92 -3.62
C TRP A 221 22.07 14.56 -3.00
N TYR A 222 22.82 14.08 -2.01
CA TYR A 222 22.58 12.81 -1.34
C TYR A 222 22.73 12.90 0.19
N LEU A 223 22.21 11.87 0.85
CA LEU A 223 22.36 11.60 2.27
C LEU A 223 22.65 10.11 2.45
N ASP A 224 23.73 9.82 3.16
CA ASP A 224 24.22 8.47 3.42
C ASP A 224 24.35 8.19 4.90
N LEU A 225 24.27 6.90 5.24
CA LEU A 225 24.72 6.42 6.53
C LEU A 225 26.21 6.68 6.69
N ILE A 226 26.64 6.99 7.92
CA ILE A 226 28.06 7.13 8.23
C ILE A 226 28.81 5.83 7.89
N PRO A 227 30.11 5.91 7.50
CA PRO A 227 30.85 4.75 7.01
C PRO A 227 30.81 3.51 7.92
N SER A 228 30.77 3.69 9.24
CA SER A 228 30.70 2.59 10.22
C SER A 228 29.37 1.83 10.21
N LEU A 229 28.29 2.43 9.71
CA LEU A 229 26.96 1.82 9.62
C LEU A 229 26.67 1.21 8.26
N ARG A 230 27.47 1.53 7.23
CA ARG A 230 27.31 0.97 5.89
C ARG A 230 27.58 -0.54 5.89
N GLY A 231 26.70 -1.30 5.26
CA GLY A 231 26.68 -2.77 5.24
C GLY A 231 26.16 -3.43 6.53
N ASN A 232 26.07 -2.68 7.63
CA ASN A 232 25.77 -3.23 8.96
C ASN A 232 24.45 -2.71 9.55
N TYR A 233 23.88 -1.65 8.99
CA TYR A 233 22.64 -1.04 9.44
C TYR A 233 21.49 -1.39 8.51
N TYR A 234 20.39 -1.86 9.10
CA TYR A 234 19.17 -2.17 8.35
C TYR A 234 18.36 -0.91 8.10
N LEU A 235 18.26 -0.52 6.84
CA LEU A 235 17.45 0.57 6.33
C LEU A 235 16.69 0.10 5.10
N ARG A 236 15.38 -0.08 5.20
CA ARG A 236 14.55 -0.51 4.07
C ARG A 236 13.58 0.58 3.65
N TYR A 237 13.62 0.99 2.39
CA TYR A 237 12.63 1.88 1.79
C TYR A 237 11.44 1.07 1.27
N VAL A 238 10.27 1.27 1.86
CA VAL A 238 9.07 0.46 1.57
C VAL A 238 8.15 1.15 0.56
N TYR A 239 8.01 2.47 0.67
CA TYR A 239 7.09 3.25 -0.17
C TYR A 239 7.57 4.68 -0.32
N SER A 240 7.27 5.30 -1.46
CA SER A 240 7.56 6.70 -1.74
C SER A 240 6.39 7.35 -2.48
N PHE A 241 6.15 8.64 -2.20
CA PHE A 241 5.08 9.38 -2.86
C PHE A 241 5.32 10.90 -2.79
N HIS A 242 4.67 11.62 -3.69
CA HIS A 242 4.63 13.08 -3.74
C HIS A 242 3.24 13.58 -3.32
N SER A 243 3.16 14.59 -2.44
CA SER A 243 1.90 15.23 -2.05
C SER A 243 2.15 16.70 -1.69
N GLY A 244 1.41 17.59 -2.35
CA GLY A 244 1.60 19.04 -2.20
C GLY A 244 3.03 19.47 -2.55
N PRO A 245 3.72 20.25 -1.69
CA PRO A 245 5.08 20.74 -1.93
C PRO A 245 6.17 19.80 -1.37
N PHE A 246 5.83 18.56 -1.05
CA PHE A 246 6.71 17.64 -0.33
C PHE A 246 6.77 16.26 -0.98
N THR A 247 7.94 15.64 -0.84
CA THR A 247 8.18 14.22 -1.13
C THR A 247 8.33 13.45 0.17
N TYR A 248 7.79 12.24 0.19
CA TYR A 248 7.79 11.39 1.37
C TYR A 248 8.36 10.01 1.07
N PHE A 249 9.03 9.44 2.06
CA PHE A 249 9.44 8.04 2.07
C PHE A 249 8.99 7.37 3.35
N LEU A 250 8.59 6.11 3.27
CA LEU A 250 8.39 5.25 4.43
C LEU A 250 9.57 4.28 4.54
N THR A 251 10.22 4.28 5.69
CA THR A 251 11.39 3.46 5.96
C THR A 251 11.15 2.54 7.15
N ILE A 252 11.79 1.36 7.13
CA ILE A 252 11.96 0.51 8.32
C ILE A 252 13.42 0.59 8.72
N GLN A 253 13.67 0.93 9.98
CA GLN A 253 15.01 1.03 10.52
C GLN A 253 15.03 0.79 12.04
N GLN A 254 16.21 0.74 12.63
CA GLN A 254 16.36 0.52 14.08
C GLN A 254 15.89 1.76 14.88
N VAL A 255 15.30 1.53 16.06
CA VAL A 255 14.85 2.59 16.98
C VAL A 255 15.98 3.53 17.34
N SER A 256 17.14 2.97 17.65
CA SER A 256 18.39 3.67 17.89
C SER A 256 19.54 2.74 17.51
N ARG A 257 20.76 3.29 17.42
CA ARG A 257 21.97 2.53 17.10
C ARG A 257 22.21 1.31 18.02
N ASP A 258 21.85 1.44 19.29
CA ASP A 258 22.08 0.41 20.30
C ASP A 258 20.87 -0.52 20.50
N SER A 259 19.76 -0.23 19.82
CA SER A 259 18.54 -1.00 19.93
C SER A 259 18.47 -2.08 18.85
N GLN A 260 18.05 -3.27 19.25
CA GLN A 260 17.70 -4.35 18.32
C GLN A 260 16.24 -4.27 17.86
N ALA A 261 15.48 -3.28 18.34
CA ALA A 261 14.09 -3.06 17.93
C ALA A 261 14.01 -2.24 16.63
N TYR A 262 12.99 -2.54 15.83
CA TYR A 262 12.73 -1.91 14.55
C TYR A 262 11.41 -1.16 14.57
N HIS A 263 11.33 -0.06 13.83
CA HIS A 263 10.09 0.68 13.65
C HIS A 263 10.04 1.35 12.27
N THR A 264 8.87 1.87 11.95
CA THR A 264 8.62 2.59 10.71
C THR A 264 8.85 4.09 10.91
N ARG A 265 9.62 4.77 10.05
CA ARG A 265 9.66 6.24 9.98
C ARG A 265 9.01 6.75 8.70
N ILE A 266 8.35 7.90 8.80
CA ILE A 266 8.00 8.73 7.65
C ILE A 266 9.02 9.86 7.51
N VAL A 267 9.64 9.92 6.36
CA VAL A 267 10.61 10.94 5.94
C VAL A 267 9.87 11.97 5.10
N ARG A 268 10.22 13.25 5.24
CA ARG A 268 9.70 14.36 4.43
C ARG A 268 10.84 15.27 3.96
N MET A 269 10.79 15.62 2.67
CA MET A 269 11.67 16.62 2.03
C MET A 269 10.83 17.55 1.13
N CYS A 270 11.39 18.71 0.76
CA CYS A 270 10.77 19.63 -0.20
C CYS A 270 10.92 19.09 -1.62
N SER A 271 9.83 19.09 -2.40
CA SER A 271 9.83 18.54 -3.77
C SER A 271 10.53 19.41 -4.80
N SER A 272 10.68 20.71 -4.53
CA SER A 272 11.36 21.66 -5.41
C SER A 272 12.88 21.68 -5.24
N ASP A 273 13.40 21.16 -4.13
CA ASP A 273 14.80 21.35 -3.75
C ASP A 273 15.70 20.39 -4.55
N LEU A 274 16.72 20.94 -5.21
CA LEU A 274 17.75 20.17 -5.92
C LEU A 274 18.82 19.56 -5.01
N GLU A 275 18.69 19.77 -3.71
CA GLU A 275 19.62 19.36 -2.67
C GLU A 275 18.83 18.93 -1.43
N ILE A 276 19.36 17.98 -0.66
CA ILE A 276 18.72 17.52 0.58
C ILE A 276 19.05 18.49 1.72
N ARG A 277 18.39 19.65 1.72
CA ARG A 277 18.59 20.73 2.71
C ARG A 277 17.67 20.62 3.92
N ARG A 278 16.44 20.17 3.71
CA ARG A 278 15.36 20.16 4.70
C ARG A 278 14.83 18.75 4.86
N TYR A 279 15.59 17.94 5.59
CA TYR A 279 15.25 16.56 5.86
C TYR A 279 14.62 16.44 7.25
N VAL A 280 13.43 15.85 7.33
CA VAL A 280 12.82 15.49 8.63
C VAL A 280 12.30 14.08 8.58
N GLU A 281 12.53 13.32 9.65
CA GLU A 281 11.95 12.00 9.83
C GLU A 281 11.23 11.89 11.17
N MET A 282 10.16 11.08 11.19
CA MET A 282 9.32 10.91 12.37
C MET A 282 8.81 9.46 12.45
N PRO A 283 8.90 8.81 13.62
CA PRO A 283 8.46 7.43 13.80
C PRO A 283 6.92 7.32 13.83
N LEU A 284 6.39 6.31 13.13
CA LEU A 284 4.98 5.97 13.06
C LEU A 284 4.73 4.59 13.70
N GLU A 285 3.67 4.49 14.48
CA GLU A 285 3.22 3.24 15.09
C GLU A 285 1.72 3.02 14.87
N CYS A 286 1.36 1.81 14.44
CA CYS A 286 -0.02 1.37 14.41
C CYS A 286 -0.29 0.49 15.64
N ILE A 287 -1.31 0.82 16.42
CA ILE A 287 -1.62 0.14 17.68
C ILE A 287 -3.05 -0.40 17.68
N CYS A 288 -3.27 -1.51 18.38
CA CYS A 288 -4.58 -2.09 18.61
C CYS A 288 -4.88 -2.20 20.11
N THR A 289 -6.02 -1.65 20.51
CA THR A 289 -6.51 -1.69 21.89
C THR A 289 -7.76 -2.58 21.99
N SER A 290 -7.78 -3.53 22.93
CA SER A 290 -8.94 -4.39 23.12
C SER A 290 -10.09 -3.59 23.78
N LYS A 291 -11.03 -3.09 22.97
CA LYS A 291 -12.19 -2.29 23.45
C LYS A 291 -13.22 -3.07 24.30
N ARG A 292 -12.92 -4.28 24.79
CA ARG A 292 -13.86 -5.09 25.60
C ARG A 292 -13.27 -5.48 26.95
N ARG A 293 -13.81 -4.79 27.96
CA ARG A 293 -13.91 -5.15 29.39
C ARG A 293 -12.62 -5.13 30.21
N ARG A 294 -12.79 -4.52 31.38
CA ARG A 294 -12.08 -4.62 32.69
C ARG A 294 -11.55 -6.01 33.12
N ARG A 295 -11.46 -7.03 32.25
CA ARG A 295 -11.01 -8.41 32.55
C ARG A 295 -10.28 -9.10 31.38
N SER A 296 -9.73 -8.36 30.41
CA SER A 296 -8.86 -8.93 29.37
C SER A 296 -7.39 -8.65 29.70
N THR A 297 -6.60 -9.71 29.85
CA THR A 297 -5.14 -9.68 30.03
C THR A 297 -4.38 -9.44 28.73
N GLU A 298 -5.05 -9.40 27.56
CA GLU A 298 -4.41 -9.02 26.30
C GLU A 298 -4.12 -7.50 26.30
N GLY A 299 -2.85 -7.17 26.49
CA GLY A 299 -2.30 -5.83 26.46
C GLY A 299 -2.36 -5.14 25.08
N LEU A 300 -1.86 -3.90 25.05
CA LEU A 300 -1.67 -3.10 23.84
C LEU A 300 -0.86 -3.88 22.80
N LYS A 301 -1.43 -4.13 21.61
CA LYS A 301 -0.72 -4.75 20.48
C LYS A 301 -0.12 -3.64 19.60
N VAL A 302 1.18 -3.73 19.31
CA VAL A 302 1.91 -2.76 18.48
C VAL A 302 2.31 -3.41 17.17
N PHE A 303 2.02 -2.75 16.07
CA PHE A 303 2.40 -3.12 14.71
C PHE A 303 3.40 -2.07 14.22
N ASN A 304 4.68 -2.44 14.26
CA ASN A 304 5.83 -1.54 14.16
C ASN A 304 6.45 -1.50 12.75
N VAL A 305 6.22 -2.52 11.91
CA VAL A 305 6.84 -2.63 10.57
C VAL A 305 5.82 -2.51 9.44
N VAL A 306 5.89 -1.43 8.66
CA VAL A 306 5.05 -1.23 7.48
C VAL A 306 5.41 -2.23 6.37
N GLN A 307 4.41 -2.85 5.76
CA GLN A 307 4.59 -3.81 4.66
C GLN A 307 4.23 -3.20 3.31
N ALA A 308 3.17 -2.39 3.29
CA ALA A 308 2.72 -1.70 2.10
C ALA A 308 1.98 -0.43 2.49
N ALA A 309 1.96 0.55 1.59
CA ALA A 309 1.25 1.79 1.78
C ALA A 309 0.70 2.32 0.46
N TYR A 310 -0.35 3.13 0.57
CA TYR A 310 -0.98 3.78 -0.57
C TYR A 310 -1.54 5.13 -0.14
N VAL A 311 -1.24 6.18 -0.90
CA VAL A 311 -1.78 7.52 -0.69
C VAL A 311 -2.82 7.81 -1.75
N THR A 312 -3.96 8.33 -1.30
CA THR A 312 -5.03 8.76 -2.20
C THR A 312 -5.80 9.93 -1.61
N LYS A 313 -6.55 10.62 -2.47
CA LYS A 313 -7.44 11.69 -2.06
C LYS A 313 -8.72 11.12 -1.46
N VAL A 314 -9.16 11.74 -0.39
CA VAL A 314 -10.47 11.48 0.19
C VAL A 314 -11.53 12.00 -0.76
N GLY A 315 -12.58 11.21 -1.01
CA GLY A 315 -13.75 11.64 -1.76
C GLY A 315 -14.95 11.75 -0.86
N ASN A 316 -16.14 11.53 -1.41
CA ASN A 316 -17.42 11.78 -0.74
C ASN A 316 -17.84 10.76 0.33
N ASP A 317 -16.95 9.88 0.81
CA ASP A 317 -17.28 8.93 1.88
C ASP A 317 -17.37 9.62 3.24
N VAL A 318 -18.59 10.01 3.59
CA VAL A 318 -18.94 10.74 4.82
C VAL A 318 -18.44 10.04 6.10
N ASN A 319 -18.39 8.71 6.13
CA ASN A 319 -17.94 7.97 7.31
C ASN A 319 -16.44 8.15 7.53
N LEU A 320 -15.66 8.05 6.44
CA LEU A 320 -14.22 8.23 6.47
C LEU A 320 -13.86 9.69 6.84
N GLN A 321 -14.53 10.66 6.21
CA GLN A 321 -14.33 12.09 6.48
C GLN A 321 -14.53 12.43 7.96
N LYS A 322 -15.65 11.99 8.55
CA LYS A 322 -15.97 12.25 9.96
C LYS A 322 -14.97 11.57 10.91
N GLN A 323 -14.58 10.34 10.61
CA GLN A 323 -13.69 9.56 11.49
C GLN A 323 -12.26 10.13 11.51
N LEU A 324 -11.77 10.59 10.36
CA LEU A 324 -10.40 11.12 10.22
C LEU A 324 -10.33 12.65 10.37
N LYS A 325 -11.47 13.34 10.43
CA LYS A 325 -11.57 14.81 10.42
C LYS A 325 -10.87 15.42 9.19
N VAL A 326 -11.22 14.90 8.03
CA VAL A 326 -10.66 15.27 6.71
C VAL A 326 -11.79 15.68 5.77
N GLU A 327 -11.46 16.50 4.80
CA GLU A 327 -12.37 17.00 3.77
C GLU A 327 -12.15 16.28 2.43
N GLU A 328 -13.08 16.46 1.49
CA GLU A 328 -12.88 15.99 0.12
C GLU A 328 -11.65 16.66 -0.51
N GLY A 329 -10.80 15.87 -1.17
CA GLY A 329 -9.54 16.32 -1.77
C GLY A 329 -8.31 16.28 -0.85
N ASP A 330 -8.49 16.12 0.47
CA ASP A 330 -7.40 15.92 1.42
C ASP A 330 -6.66 14.60 1.12
N ASP A 331 -5.33 14.62 1.20
CA ASP A 331 -4.51 13.42 1.02
C ASP A 331 -4.44 12.59 2.30
N VAL A 332 -4.66 11.29 2.17
CA VAL A 332 -4.65 10.32 3.28
C VAL A 332 -3.75 9.13 2.94
N LEU A 333 -2.90 8.76 3.90
CA LEU A 333 -2.03 7.60 3.86
C LEU A 333 -2.74 6.39 4.47
N PHE A 334 -2.91 5.34 3.66
CA PHE A 334 -3.32 4.03 4.12
C PHE A 334 -2.08 3.15 4.20
N ALA A 335 -1.76 2.64 5.39
CA ALA A 335 -0.56 1.85 5.61
C ALA A 335 -0.91 0.52 6.30
N ALA A 336 -0.48 -0.58 5.69
CA ALA A 336 -0.57 -1.92 6.25
C ALA A 336 0.69 -2.20 7.06
N PHE A 337 0.55 -2.29 8.38
CA PHE A 337 1.60 -2.64 9.32
C PHE A 337 1.49 -4.12 9.70
N ALA A 338 2.62 -4.71 10.05
CA ALA A 338 2.70 -6.01 10.70
C ALA A 338 3.43 -5.89 12.04
N GLN A 339 3.18 -6.84 12.92
CA GLN A 339 3.97 -7.01 14.13
C GLN A 339 5.28 -7.69 13.75
N SER A 340 6.43 -7.14 14.12
CA SER A 340 7.71 -7.78 13.87
C SER A 340 7.98 -8.93 14.85
N LYS A 341 8.84 -9.86 14.46
CA LYS A 341 9.44 -10.81 15.41
C LYS A 341 10.26 -10.01 16.45
N PRO A 342 10.41 -10.51 17.69
CA PRO A 342 11.24 -9.86 18.69
C PRO A 342 12.65 -9.60 18.17
N ASN A 343 13.15 -8.38 18.32
CA ASN A 343 14.50 -7.96 17.92
C ASN A 343 14.85 -8.24 16.44
N SER A 344 13.86 -8.25 15.55
CA SER A 344 14.04 -8.54 14.12
C SER A 344 13.13 -7.65 13.27
N PRO A 345 13.56 -7.26 12.05
CA PRO A 345 12.72 -6.52 11.12
C PRO A 345 11.69 -7.42 10.42
N GLU A 346 11.78 -8.75 10.59
CA GLU A 346 10.91 -9.70 9.92
C GLU A 346 9.47 -9.62 10.45
N PRO A 347 8.47 -9.50 9.56
CA PRO A 347 7.07 -9.45 9.96
C PRO A 347 6.55 -10.82 10.39
N THR A 348 5.64 -10.83 11.35
CA THR A 348 4.80 -11.98 11.70
C THR A 348 3.50 -11.94 10.89
N ALA A 349 2.74 -13.03 10.88
CA ALA A 349 1.42 -13.10 10.26
C ALA A 349 0.34 -12.36 11.05
N ASN A 350 0.63 -11.19 11.62
CA ASN A 350 -0.35 -10.36 12.31
C ASN A 350 -0.28 -8.95 11.75
N SER A 351 -1.31 -8.56 11.00
CA SER A 351 -1.34 -7.26 10.34
C SER A 351 -2.42 -6.35 10.92
N ALA A 352 -2.20 -5.04 10.78
CA ALA A 352 -3.18 -4.00 11.05
C ALA A 352 -3.03 -2.88 10.03
N ILE A 353 -4.13 -2.26 9.66
CA ILE A 353 -4.12 -1.12 8.75
C ILE A 353 -4.41 0.14 9.54
N CYS A 354 -3.53 1.12 9.40
CA CYS A 354 -3.70 2.45 9.96
C CYS A 354 -3.94 3.46 8.83
N VAL A 355 -4.85 4.39 9.08
CA VAL A 355 -5.22 5.44 8.13
C VAL A 355 -4.88 6.80 8.74
N ILE A 356 -4.03 7.56 8.05
CA ILE A 356 -3.35 8.73 8.61
C ILE A 356 -3.51 9.92 7.66
N SER A 357 -4.11 11.01 8.14
CA SER A 357 -4.19 12.27 7.38
C SER A 357 -2.81 12.90 7.19
N LEU A 358 -2.44 13.22 5.95
CA LEU A 358 -1.17 13.92 5.69
C LEU A 358 -1.19 15.36 6.20
N LYS A 359 -2.35 16.01 6.23
CA LYS A 359 -2.55 17.32 6.89
C LYS A 359 -2.16 17.24 8.36
N HIS A 360 -2.55 16.17 9.05
CA HIS A 360 -2.15 15.94 10.44
C HIS A 360 -0.64 15.70 10.58
N ILE A 361 -0.03 14.86 9.75
CA ILE A 361 1.42 14.60 9.75
C ILE A 361 2.21 15.90 9.51
N ASN A 362 1.79 16.71 8.55
CA ASN A 362 2.44 17.99 8.26
C ASN A 362 2.34 18.99 9.41
N ASN A 363 1.21 19.01 10.12
CA ASN A 363 1.05 19.81 11.33
C ASN A 363 1.97 19.32 12.47
N LEU A 364 2.17 18.02 12.63
CA LEU A 364 3.13 17.47 13.59
C LEU A 364 4.56 17.88 13.24
N PHE A 365 4.99 17.69 11.98
CA PHE A 365 6.30 18.16 11.54
C PHE A 365 6.49 19.65 11.79
N LYS A 366 5.48 20.48 11.47
CA LYS A 366 5.55 21.93 11.72
C LYS A 366 5.74 22.24 13.21
N ARG A 367 5.01 21.56 14.10
CA ARG A 367 5.16 21.74 15.56
C ARG A 367 6.55 21.36 16.05
N TYR A 368 7.05 20.18 15.68
CA TYR A 368 8.39 19.72 16.08
C TYR A 368 9.51 20.60 15.49
N MET A 369 9.31 21.13 14.28
CA MET A 369 10.23 22.09 13.69
C MET A 369 10.22 23.44 14.42
N GLN A 370 9.06 23.92 14.89
CA GLN A 370 8.93 25.19 15.61
C GLN A 370 9.50 25.14 17.03
N THR A 371 9.54 23.96 17.65
CA THR A 371 10.16 23.79 18.97
C THR A 371 11.69 23.89 18.94
N LEU A 372 12.34 23.69 17.78
CA LEU A 372 13.80 23.78 17.63
C LEU A 372 14.39 25.20 17.68
N PRO A 373 13.90 26.21 16.93
CA PRO A 373 14.45 27.56 17.00
C PRO A 373 14.27 28.19 18.39
N ALA A 374 13.29 27.78 19.20
CA ALA A 374 13.17 28.21 20.59
C ALA A 374 14.33 27.69 21.47
N ILE A 375 14.78 26.44 21.25
CA ILE A 375 15.85 25.83 22.06
C ILE A 375 17.23 26.35 21.65
N THR A 376 17.49 26.53 20.35
CA THR A 376 18.79 27.07 19.88
C THR A 376 18.94 28.56 20.16
N CYS A 377 17.83 29.32 20.17
CA CYS A 377 17.84 30.74 20.54
C CYS A 377 18.03 30.90 22.07
N CYS A 378 17.36 30.09 22.91
CA CYS A 378 17.53 30.15 24.36
C CYS A 378 18.95 29.76 24.84
N ILE A 379 19.63 28.83 24.18
CA ILE A 379 21.01 28.45 24.56
C ILE A 379 22.03 29.56 24.21
N LYS A 380 21.77 30.38 23.18
CA LYS A 380 22.61 31.55 22.86
C LYS A 380 22.17 32.85 23.55
N LEU A 381 20.94 32.95 24.05
CA LEU A 381 20.43 34.17 24.72
C LEU A 381 21.01 34.43 26.12
N MET A 382 21.79 33.49 26.69
CA MET A 382 22.44 33.66 27.99
C MET A 382 23.89 34.17 27.89
N ARG A 383 24.38 34.47 26.68
CA ARG A 383 25.68 35.13 26.49
C ARG A 383 25.51 36.36 25.59
N THR A 384 25.70 37.51 26.23
CA THR A 384 25.91 38.86 25.69
C THR A 384 24.73 39.55 25.02
N LEU A 385 24.28 40.63 25.68
CA LEU A 385 23.64 41.78 25.06
C LEU A 385 24.51 42.30 23.90
N LEU A 386 23.86 42.84 22.87
CA LEU A 386 24.41 43.63 21.76
C LEU A 386 24.74 42.87 20.45
N ASP A 387 23.79 42.15 19.84
CA ASP A 387 23.72 41.96 18.36
C ASP A 387 22.38 41.34 17.86
N VAL A 388 21.27 41.98 18.24
CA VAL A 388 19.94 41.33 18.36
C VAL A 388 19.13 41.18 17.05
N LEU A 389 19.59 41.59 15.87
CA LEU A 389 18.72 41.53 14.66
C LEU A 389 19.30 40.89 13.39
N SER A 390 20.58 40.47 13.36
CA SER A 390 21.21 39.99 12.11
C SER A 390 21.52 38.49 12.05
N HIS A 391 21.69 37.80 13.19
CA HIS A 391 22.28 36.45 13.22
C HIS A 391 21.29 35.27 13.17
N CYS A 392 19.97 35.50 13.19
CA CYS A 392 18.97 34.43 12.99
C CYS A 392 18.57 34.21 11.51
N LYS A 393 19.33 34.76 10.56
CA LYS A 393 19.10 34.56 9.12
C LYS A 393 19.74 33.28 8.53
N HIS A 394 20.43 32.43 9.31
CA HIS A 394 21.17 31.27 8.79
C HIS A 394 20.55 29.87 9.05
N LEU A 395 19.32 29.76 9.56
CA LEU A 395 18.63 28.47 9.79
C LEU A 395 17.95 27.88 8.53
N PHE A 396 18.58 27.95 7.35
CA PHE A 396 17.98 27.47 6.09
C PHE A 396 18.15 25.97 5.81
N GLU A 397 19.06 25.29 6.53
CA GLU A 397 19.37 23.87 6.37
C GLU A 397 19.26 23.14 7.72
N TYR A 398 18.56 22.00 7.75
CA TYR A 398 18.45 21.15 8.94
C TYR A 398 18.16 19.70 8.55
N ARG A 399 18.68 18.79 9.36
CA ARG A 399 18.37 17.36 9.33
C ARG A 399 17.84 16.99 10.71
N LEU A 400 16.55 16.72 10.79
CA LEU A 400 15.86 16.53 12.06
C LEU A 400 15.30 15.12 12.18
N GLU A 401 15.65 14.45 13.28
CA GLU A 401 15.00 13.23 13.73
C GLU A 401 14.04 13.57 14.88
N VAL A 402 12.76 13.26 14.71
CA VAL A 402 11.79 13.30 15.80
C VAL A 402 11.84 11.95 16.53
N THR A 403 12.01 11.95 17.84
CA THR A 403 12.12 10.72 18.64
C THR A 403 10.79 10.22 19.19
N GLN A 404 9.76 11.07 19.23
CA GLN A 404 8.44 10.71 19.76
C GLN A 404 7.59 9.96 18.72
N PHE A 405 7.10 8.78 19.10
CA PHE A 405 6.24 7.95 18.27
C PHE A 405 4.86 8.59 18.03
N VAL A 406 4.47 8.66 16.76
CA VAL A 406 3.12 9.03 16.36
C VAL A 406 2.27 7.76 16.31
N GLN A 407 1.55 7.51 17.39
CA GLN A 407 0.67 6.35 17.52
C GLN A 407 -0.69 6.60 16.88
N ARG A 408 -1.15 5.62 16.10
CA ARG A 408 -2.48 5.61 15.49
C ARG A 408 -3.21 4.31 15.79
N LEU A 409 -4.48 4.44 16.17
CA LEU A 409 -5.37 3.31 16.34
C LEU A 409 -5.63 2.68 14.97
N GLU A 410 -5.67 1.36 15.00
CA GLU A 410 -5.96 0.52 13.86
C GLU A 410 -7.36 0.80 13.31
N TYR A 411 -7.44 0.93 11.99
CA TYR A 411 -8.71 1.03 11.27
C TYR A 411 -9.28 -0.36 11.00
N TRP A 412 -8.43 -1.32 10.63
CA TRP A 412 -8.74 -2.75 10.49
C TRP A 412 -7.67 -3.61 11.14
N SER A 413 -8.05 -4.58 11.98
CA SER A 413 -7.09 -5.51 12.65
C SER A 413 -7.65 -6.89 12.96
N LYS A 414 -8.88 -6.97 13.49
CA LYS A 414 -9.46 -8.24 13.99
C LYS A 414 -9.48 -9.35 12.96
N GLU A 415 -9.67 -9.01 11.70
CA GLU A 415 -9.75 -9.98 10.61
C GLU A 415 -8.42 -10.24 9.92
N LEU A 416 -7.40 -9.47 10.28
CA LEU A 416 -6.04 -9.58 9.78
C LEU A 416 -5.12 -10.26 10.80
N THR A 417 -5.70 -10.90 11.81
CA THR A 417 -5.00 -11.79 12.73
C THR A 417 -4.67 -13.09 12.00
N ASN A 418 -3.44 -13.60 12.11
CA ASN A 418 -2.92 -14.73 11.32
C ASN A 418 -2.87 -14.47 9.80
N ILE A 419 -2.87 -13.21 9.37
CA ILE A 419 -2.71 -12.80 7.97
C ILE A 419 -1.59 -11.77 7.87
N LEU A 420 -0.62 -12.02 6.98
CA LEU A 420 0.38 -11.02 6.59
C LEU A 420 -0.09 -10.29 5.33
N VAL A 421 -0.41 -9.00 5.46
CA VAL A 421 -0.75 -8.14 4.32
C VAL A 421 0.54 -7.64 3.66
N THR A 422 0.67 -7.84 2.36
CA THR A 422 1.86 -7.53 1.55
C THR A 422 1.62 -6.42 0.53
N SER A 423 0.36 -6.09 0.25
CA SER A 423 0.01 -4.98 -0.63
C SER A 423 -1.30 -4.33 -0.21
N ILE A 424 -1.40 -3.02 -0.43
CA ILE A 424 -2.61 -2.23 -0.20
C ILE A 424 -2.79 -1.23 -1.33
N THR A 425 -4.01 -1.09 -1.79
CA THR A 425 -4.44 -0.04 -2.72
C THR A 425 -5.83 0.41 -2.33
N VAL A 426 -6.18 1.67 -2.58
CA VAL A 426 -7.47 2.22 -2.17
C VAL A 426 -8.11 2.94 -3.35
N ALA A 427 -9.39 2.66 -3.59
CA ALA A 427 -10.18 3.35 -4.61
C ALA A 427 -11.56 3.71 -4.07
N GLN A 428 -12.23 4.62 -4.77
CA GLN A 428 -13.61 4.97 -4.47
C GLN A 428 -14.52 4.25 -5.44
N VAL A 429 -15.55 3.59 -4.91
CA VAL A 429 -16.53 2.85 -5.70
C VAL A 429 -17.91 3.27 -5.22
N HIS A 430 -18.70 3.88 -6.11
CA HIS A 430 -20.07 4.35 -5.83
C HIS A 430 -20.19 5.14 -4.51
N GLY A 431 -19.23 6.04 -4.28
CA GLY A 431 -19.17 6.92 -3.11
C GLY A 431 -18.75 6.26 -1.79
N ARG A 432 -18.13 5.08 -1.86
CA ARG A 432 -17.51 4.38 -0.73
C ARG A 432 -16.03 4.20 -0.95
N THR A 433 -15.24 4.39 0.10
CA THR A 433 -13.82 4.05 0.07
C THR A 433 -13.64 2.55 0.30
N VAL A 434 -12.94 1.90 -0.62
CA VAL A 434 -12.64 0.46 -0.59
C VAL A 434 -11.13 0.26 -0.59
N ALA A 435 -10.65 -0.48 0.39
CA ALA A 435 -9.28 -0.96 0.47
C ALA A 435 -9.17 -2.36 -0.15
N TYR A 436 -8.17 -2.52 -0.99
CA TYR A 436 -7.82 -3.72 -1.74
C TYR A 436 -6.51 -4.24 -1.17
N LEU A 437 -6.55 -5.42 -0.57
CA LEU A 437 -5.43 -5.99 0.18
C LEU A 437 -4.94 -7.26 -0.48
N GLY A 438 -3.63 -7.36 -0.68
CA GLY A 438 -2.97 -8.60 -1.04
C GLY A 438 -2.27 -9.21 0.17
N THR A 439 -2.22 -10.53 0.24
CA THR A 439 -1.61 -11.26 1.36
C THR A 439 -0.39 -12.07 0.93
N ALA A 440 0.45 -12.41 1.92
CA ALA A 440 1.64 -13.23 1.72
C ALA A 440 1.32 -14.66 1.25
N ASP A 441 0.14 -15.17 1.57
CA ASP A 441 -0.33 -16.45 1.05
C ASP A 441 -0.98 -16.33 -0.33
N GLY A 442 -1.03 -15.16 -0.97
CA GLY A 442 -1.54 -15.06 -2.36
C GLY A 442 -3.06 -14.89 -2.45
N ARG A 443 -3.68 -14.32 -1.42
CA ARG A 443 -5.11 -13.95 -1.41
C ARG A 443 -5.29 -12.47 -1.67
N HIS A 444 -6.45 -12.14 -2.24
CA HIS A 444 -6.92 -10.78 -2.45
C HIS A 444 -8.20 -10.56 -1.65
N MET A 445 -8.22 -9.48 -0.86
CA MET A 445 -9.33 -9.12 0.01
C MET A 445 -9.82 -7.70 -0.32
N GLN A 446 -11.13 -7.48 -0.29
CA GLN A 446 -11.73 -6.15 -0.44
C GLN A 446 -12.48 -5.78 0.84
N VAL A 447 -12.17 -4.62 1.39
CA VAL A 447 -12.70 -4.14 2.66
C VAL A 447 -13.18 -2.71 2.51
N LYS A 448 -14.43 -2.45 2.90
CA LYS A 448 -15.02 -1.10 2.85
C LYS A 448 -14.69 -0.32 4.13
N SER A 449 -14.52 1.00 4.01
CA SER A 449 -14.30 1.93 5.14
C SER A 449 -15.28 1.71 6.30
N SER A 450 -16.57 1.59 6.00
CA SER A 450 -17.63 1.47 7.01
C SER A 450 -17.78 0.06 7.59
N GLY A 451 -16.98 -0.91 7.15
CA GLY A 451 -17.11 -2.31 7.48
C GLY A 451 -15.88 -2.81 8.23
N ALA A 452 -16.12 -3.57 9.31
CA ALA A 452 -15.05 -4.33 9.94
C ALA A 452 -14.68 -5.59 9.17
N SER A 453 -15.55 -6.02 8.22
CA SER A 453 -15.46 -7.28 7.48
C SER A 453 -15.20 -7.20 5.99
N PRO A 454 -14.48 -8.18 5.38
CA PRO A 454 -14.22 -8.17 3.96
C PRO A 454 -15.52 -8.56 3.28
N HIS A 455 -15.75 -8.04 2.07
CA HIS A 455 -16.87 -8.48 1.24
C HIS A 455 -16.41 -9.32 0.04
N VAL A 456 -15.10 -9.35 -0.21
CA VAL A 456 -14.44 -10.26 -1.15
C VAL A 456 -13.21 -10.82 -0.48
N ASN A 457 -12.99 -12.12 -0.64
CA ASN A 457 -11.75 -12.78 -0.23
C ASN A 457 -11.48 -13.98 -1.15
N ILE A 458 -10.64 -13.79 -2.17
CA ILE A 458 -10.35 -14.81 -3.19
C ILE A 458 -8.89 -15.23 -3.16
N ARG A 459 -8.61 -16.48 -3.53
CA ARG A 459 -7.25 -16.97 -3.74
C ARG A 459 -6.84 -16.65 -5.17
N LEU A 460 -5.75 -15.92 -5.36
CA LEU A 460 -5.20 -15.61 -6.68
C LEU A 460 -4.15 -16.65 -7.11
N ASP A 461 -3.27 -17.02 -6.19
CA ASP A 461 -2.14 -17.94 -6.43
C ASP A 461 -1.62 -18.51 -5.09
N THR A 462 -0.62 -19.38 -5.13
CA THR A 462 0.11 -19.83 -3.94
C THR A 462 1.23 -18.88 -3.52
N LYS A 463 1.69 -18.03 -4.45
CA LYS A 463 2.74 -17.04 -4.22
C LYS A 463 2.18 -15.75 -3.58
N PRO A 464 2.98 -15.00 -2.79
CA PRO A 464 2.61 -13.71 -2.23
C PRO A 464 2.10 -12.72 -3.28
N VAL A 465 1.13 -11.88 -2.90
CA VAL A 465 0.73 -10.74 -3.73
C VAL A 465 1.75 -9.63 -3.60
N SER A 466 2.35 -9.21 -4.72
CA SER A 466 3.36 -8.14 -4.75
C SER A 466 2.79 -6.80 -4.29
N ALA A 467 3.65 -5.97 -3.69
CA ALA A 467 3.37 -4.57 -3.40
C ALA A 467 3.24 -3.72 -4.68
N SER A 468 3.79 -4.18 -5.82
CA SER A 468 3.59 -3.52 -7.11
C SER A 468 2.20 -3.81 -7.65
N VAL A 469 1.27 -2.89 -7.36
CA VAL A 469 -0.14 -2.95 -7.76
C VAL A 469 -0.46 -1.73 -8.61
N VAL A 470 -1.21 -1.95 -9.69
CA VAL A 470 -1.71 -0.87 -10.55
C VAL A 470 -3.22 -0.74 -10.38
N LEU A 471 -3.68 0.48 -10.12
CA LEU A 471 -5.09 0.87 -10.15
C LEU A 471 -5.41 1.50 -11.51
N ARG A 472 -6.24 0.83 -12.31
CA ARG A 472 -6.64 1.29 -13.65
C ARG A 472 -8.04 1.88 -13.62
N ASP A 473 -8.18 3.04 -14.26
CA ASP A 473 -9.44 3.76 -14.48
C ASP A 473 -10.34 3.80 -13.23
N PRO A 474 -9.88 4.36 -12.09
CA PRO A 474 -10.61 4.28 -10.82
C PRO A 474 -12.00 4.91 -10.84
N ASN A 475 -12.25 5.83 -11.78
CA ASN A 475 -13.53 6.52 -11.95
C ASN A 475 -14.41 5.91 -13.05
N HIS A 476 -13.95 4.86 -13.74
CA HIS A 476 -14.67 4.20 -14.82
C HIS A 476 -15.38 2.94 -14.29
N PRO A 477 -16.56 2.56 -14.81
CA PRO A 477 -17.23 1.30 -14.46
C PRO A 477 -16.37 0.06 -14.72
N ASP A 478 -15.49 0.11 -15.71
CA ASP A 478 -14.51 -0.95 -16.03
C ASP A 478 -13.18 -0.83 -15.25
N GLY A 479 -13.18 -0.01 -14.20
CA GLY A 479 -12.03 0.14 -13.31
C GLY A 479 -11.61 -1.21 -12.73
N ALA A 480 -10.30 -1.43 -12.67
CA ALA A 480 -9.74 -2.71 -12.22
C ALA A 480 -8.39 -2.53 -11.53
N LEU A 481 -8.06 -3.47 -10.66
CA LEU A 481 -6.71 -3.65 -10.13
C LEU A 481 -5.96 -4.70 -10.93
N LEU A 482 -4.67 -4.46 -11.14
CA LEU A 482 -3.74 -5.45 -11.64
C LEU A 482 -2.87 -5.91 -10.49
N LEU A 483 -3.02 -7.18 -10.12
CA LEU A 483 -2.34 -7.79 -8.98
C LEU A 483 -1.32 -8.80 -9.50
N VAL A 484 -0.13 -8.80 -8.89
CA VAL A 484 0.97 -9.69 -9.29
C VAL A 484 1.17 -10.78 -8.26
N THR A 485 1.31 -12.01 -8.73
CA THR A 485 1.70 -13.17 -7.93
C THR A 485 2.78 -13.94 -8.68
N GLY A 486 4.04 -13.78 -8.29
CA GLY A 486 5.18 -14.37 -8.99
C GLY A 486 5.35 -13.87 -10.42
N ASN A 487 5.04 -14.69 -11.41
CA ASN A 487 5.12 -14.36 -12.84
C ASN A 487 3.74 -14.11 -13.49
N LYS A 488 2.66 -14.04 -12.68
CA LYS A 488 1.30 -13.88 -13.17
C LYS A 488 0.73 -12.52 -12.76
N ILE A 489 0.07 -11.85 -13.71
CA ILE A 489 -0.77 -10.67 -13.48
C ILE A 489 -2.23 -11.11 -13.55
N THR A 490 -3.03 -10.72 -12.57
CA THR A 490 -4.48 -10.96 -12.55
C THR A 490 -5.23 -9.64 -12.53
N LYS A 491 -6.17 -9.43 -13.45
CA LYS A 491 -7.06 -8.26 -13.51
C LYS A 491 -8.31 -8.52 -12.67
N VAL A 492 -8.50 -7.74 -11.60
CA VAL A 492 -9.65 -7.84 -10.69
C VAL A 492 -10.51 -6.57 -10.79
N PRO A 493 -11.81 -6.66 -11.12
CA PRO A 493 -12.69 -5.50 -11.13
C PRO A 493 -12.80 -4.81 -9.77
N LEU A 494 -12.94 -3.49 -9.75
CA LEU A 494 -13.11 -2.72 -8.50
C LEU A 494 -14.40 -3.09 -7.75
N ILE A 495 -15.48 -3.38 -8.47
CA ILE A 495 -16.74 -3.89 -7.90
C ILE A 495 -16.65 -5.35 -7.41
N GLY A 496 -15.47 -5.96 -7.49
CA GLY A 496 -15.26 -7.37 -7.15
C GLY A 496 -15.50 -8.34 -8.30
N PRO A 497 -15.01 -9.58 -8.16
CA PRO A 497 -15.06 -10.60 -9.21
C PRO A 497 -16.47 -11.16 -9.45
N GLY A 498 -17.36 -11.05 -8.48
CA GLY A 498 -18.75 -11.50 -8.55
C GLY A 498 -19.42 -11.53 -7.18
N CYS A 499 -20.65 -12.06 -7.14
CA CYS A 499 -21.52 -12.03 -5.96
C CYS A 499 -21.57 -13.34 -5.17
N GLY A 500 -21.05 -14.43 -5.72
CA GLY A 500 -21.27 -15.80 -5.20
C GLY A 500 -20.67 -16.07 -3.82
N GLN A 501 -19.72 -15.26 -3.35
CA GLN A 501 -19.17 -15.38 -2.00
C GLN A 501 -20.15 -14.94 -0.90
N LEU A 502 -21.15 -14.12 -1.24
CA LEU A 502 -22.13 -13.55 -0.32
C LEU A 502 -23.33 -14.49 -0.24
N THR A 503 -23.31 -15.40 0.74
CA THR A 503 -24.28 -16.52 0.84
C THR A 503 -25.59 -16.14 1.50
N THR A 504 -25.64 -15.02 2.23
CA THR A 504 -26.84 -14.56 2.92
C THR A 504 -27.34 -13.25 2.34
N CYS A 505 -28.66 -13.05 2.34
CA CYS A 505 -29.26 -11.81 1.87
C CYS A 505 -28.66 -10.58 2.57
N THR A 506 -28.49 -10.66 3.90
CA THR A 506 -27.89 -9.58 4.68
C THR A 506 -26.47 -9.25 4.21
N SER A 507 -25.60 -10.26 4.05
CA SER A 507 -24.22 -10.02 3.56
C SER A 507 -24.20 -9.42 2.15
N CYS A 508 -25.11 -9.88 1.29
CA CYS A 508 -25.30 -9.41 -0.08
C CYS A 508 -25.68 -7.92 -0.10
N LEU A 509 -26.76 -7.56 0.61
CA LEU A 509 -27.29 -6.20 0.62
C LEU A 509 -26.42 -5.21 1.41
N LEU A 510 -25.63 -5.67 2.37
CA LEU A 510 -24.64 -4.81 3.06
C LEU A 510 -23.48 -4.40 2.14
N SER A 511 -23.23 -5.16 1.06
CA SER A 511 -22.10 -4.93 0.15
C SER A 511 -22.54 -4.45 -1.24
N SER A 512 -23.85 -4.46 -1.51
CA SER A 512 -24.47 -4.14 -2.81
C SER A 512 -24.04 -2.80 -3.40
N VAL A 513 -23.84 -1.78 -2.56
CA VAL A 513 -23.39 -0.43 -3.00
C VAL A 513 -22.04 -0.50 -3.70
N VAL A 514 -21.13 -1.36 -3.25
CA VAL A 514 -19.79 -1.50 -3.85
C VAL A 514 -19.78 -2.57 -4.93
N THR A 515 -20.49 -3.68 -4.71
CA THR A 515 -20.39 -4.86 -5.59
C THR A 515 -21.35 -4.86 -6.77
N GLY A 516 -22.37 -3.99 -6.76
CA GLY A 516 -23.48 -4.03 -7.72
C GLY A 516 -24.35 -5.29 -7.60
N CYS A 517 -24.21 -6.05 -6.51
CA CYS A 517 -24.97 -7.27 -6.28
C CYS A 517 -26.36 -6.97 -5.70
N GLY A 518 -27.31 -7.87 -5.95
CA GLY A 518 -28.62 -7.90 -5.32
C GLY A 518 -29.05 -9.32 -5.00
N TRP A 519 -30.11 -9.44 -4.22
CA TRP A 519 -30.67 -10.72 -3.85
C TRP A 519 -31.71 -11.15 -4.89
N CYS A 520 -31.57 -12.38 -5.40
CA CYS A 520 -32.46 -12.98 -6.37
C CYS A 520 -32.61 -14.46 -6.03
N ASP A 521 -33.84 -14.86 -5.72
CA ASP A 521 -34.23 -16.27 -5.52
C ASP A 521 -33.26 -17.08 -4.65
N GLY A 522 -33.01 -16.59 -3.43
CA GLY A 522 -32.14 -17.26 -2.47
C GLY A 522 -30.62 -17.14 -2.75
N ARG A 523 -30.22 -16.39 -3.77
CA ARG A 523 -28.81 -16.21 -4.17
C ARG A 523 -28.43 -14.74 -4.32
N CYS A 524 -27.18 -14.42 -4.05
CA CYS A 524 -26.63 -13.10 -4.36
C CYS A 524 -26.08 -13.09 -5.79
N THR A 525 -26.62 -12.22 -6.65
CA THR A 525 -26.29 -12.18 -8.09
C THR A 525 -26.24 -10.74 -8.59
N ARG A 526 -25.64 -10.54 -9.77
CA ARG A 526 -25.80 -9.29 -10.51
C ARG A 526 -27.16 -9.26 -11.20
N ALA A 527 -27.68 -8.07 -11.49
CA ALA A 527 -29.01 -7.91 -12.11
C ALA A 527 -29.18 -8.73 -13.40
N ASN A 528 -28.14 -8.78 -14.24
CA ASN A 528 -28.14 -9.54 -15.50
C ASN A 528 -28.06 -11.07 -15.34
N GLN A 529 -27.80 -11.57 -14.13
CA GLN A 529 -27.73 -13.00 -13.82
C GLN A 529 -29.01 -13.52 -13.17
N CYS A 530 -29.94 -12.64 -12.79
CA CYS A 530 -31.23 -13.02 -12.23
C CYS A 530 -32.19 -13.41 -13.36
N PRO A 531 -32.83 -14.60 -13.31
CA PRO A 531 -33.85 -14.98 -14.28
C PRO A 531 -34.98 -13.96 -14.32
N SER A 532 -35.54 -13.68 -15.50
CA SER A 532 -36.65 -12.72 -15.66
C SER A 532 -37.92 -13.09 -14.89
N SER A 533 -38.06 -14.36 -14.49
CA SER A 533 -39.16 -14.87 -13.65
C SER A 533 -39.00 -14.52 -12.17
N SER A 534 -37.82 -14.10 -11.73
CA SER A 534 -37.47 -13.90 -10.33
C SER A 534 -37.27 -12.41 -10.03
N VAL A 535 -37.64 -11.98 -8.82
CA VAL A 535 -37.48 -10.58 -8.40
C VAL A 535 -36.05 -10.36 -7.91
N TRP A 536 -35.33 -9.44 -8.55
CA TRP A 536 -34.03 -8.96 -8.08
C TRP A 536 -34.20 -7.69 -7.24
N THR A 537 -33.66 -7.69 -6.02
CA THR A 537 -33.79 -6.54 -5.10
C THR A 537 -32.47 -6.18 -4.42
N GLN A 538 -32.27 -4.89 -4.18
CA GLN A 538 -31.17 -4.37 -3.37
C GLN A 538 -31.63 -3.77 -2.04
N ASP A 539 -32.92 -3.81 -1.74
CA ASP A 539 -33.50 -2.97 -0.68
C ASP A 539 -33.98 -3.74 0.55
N TYR A 540 -34.43 -4.98 0.36
CA TYR A 540 -35.01 -5.76 1.44
C TYR A 540 -34.63 -7.23 1.37
N CYS A 541 -34.58 -7.85 2.55
CA CYS A 541 -34.49 -9.30 2.70
C CYS A 541 -35.82 -9.83 3.21
N THR A 542 -36.34 -10.88 2.57
CA THR A 542 -37.52 -11.60 3.09
C THR A 542 -37.16 -12.23 4.43
N PRO A 543 -38.00 -12.09 5.47
CA PRO A 543 -37.71 -12.63 6.79
C PRO A 543 -37.71 -14.16 6.76
N VAL A 544 -36.75 -14.77 7.47
CA VAL A 544 -36.65 -16.23 7.62
C VAL A 544 -36.97 -16.58 9.07
N ILE A 545 -37.91 -17.52 9.26
CA ILE A 545 -38.26 -18.06 10.57
C ILE A 545 -37.36 -19.28 10.80
N THR A 546 -36.45 -19.19 11.77
CA THR A 546 -35.46 -20.25 12.02
C THR A 546 -35.88 -21.22 13.11
N LYS A 547 -36.74 -20.79 14.03
CA LYS A 547 -37.21 -21.62 15.14
C LYS A 547 -38.58 -21.16 15.61
N VAL A 548 -39.49 -22.12 15.72
CA VAL A 548 -40.78 -21.95 16.39
C VAL A 548 -40.74 -22.88 17.60
N ALA A 549 -40.82 -22.34 18.81
CA ALA A 549 -40.83 -23.12 20.04
C ALA A 549 -42.17 -22.93 20.75
N THR A 550 -42.84 -24.04 21.05
CA THR A 550 -44.06 -24.06 21.86
C THR A 550 -43.68 -24.17 23.34
N ALA A 551 -44.06 -23.18 24.14
CA ALA A 551 -43.75 -23.17 25.57
C ALA A 551 -44.83 -23.86 26.42
N THR A 552 -46.11 -23.83 25.99
CA THR A 552 -47.28 -24.56 26.53
C THR A 552 -48.43 -24.59 25.49
N SER A 553 -49.53 -25.32 25.75
CA SER A 553 -50.71 -25.49 24.86
C SER A 553 -51.40 -24.19 24.41
N HIS A 554 -51.01 -23.03 24.96
CA HIS A 554 -51.55 -21.71 24.61
C HIS A 554 -50.48 -20.66 24.30
N HIS A 555 -49.19 -21.02 24.18
CA HIS A 555 -48.14 -20.04 23.87
C HIS A 555 -47.12 -20.55 22.84
N VAL A 556 -47.13 -19.93 21.65
CA VAL A 556 -46.16 -20.12 20.58
C VAL A 556 -45.16 -18.97 20.60
N SER A 557 -43.86 -19.28 20.79
CA SER A 557 -42.77 -18.33 20.62
C SER A 557 -42.13 -18.50 19.23
N ILE A 558 -42.22 -17.48 18.38
CA ILE A 558 -41.63 -17.48 17.03
C ILE A 558 -40.35 -16.63 17.04
N CYS A 559 -39.20 -17.23 16.74
CA CYS A 559 -37.96 -16.50 16.48
C CYS A 559 -37.93 -16.09 15.00
N VAL A 560 -38.29 -14.83 14.70
CA VAL A 560 -38.20 -14.24 13.35
C VAL A 560 -36.94 -13.38 13.25
N PHE A 561 -36.11 -13.63 12.23
CA PHE A 561 -35.00 -12.74 11.88
C PHE A 561 -35.42 -11.72 10.82
N TRP A 562 -35.47 -10.45 11.23
CA TRP A 562 -35.69 -9.31 10.33
C TRP A 562 -34.36 -8.67 9.95
N HIS A 563 -34.11 -8.54 8.66
CA HIS A 563 -33.00 -7.77 8.13
C HIS A 563 -33.52 -6.68 7.19
N VAL A 564 -33.78 -5.50 7.76
CA VAL A 564 -33.93 -4.26 6.98
C VAL A 564 -32.55 -3.62 6.88
N LYS A 565 -32.25 -3.00 5.72
CA LYS A 565 -31.00 -2.33 5.30
C LYS A 565 -30.37 -1.35 6.34
N LEU A 566 -31.04 -1.10 7.47
CA LEU A 566 -30.67 -0.20 8.57
C LEU A 566 -29.99 -0.86 9.79
N GLY A 567 -29.57 -2.12 9.72
CA GLY A 567 -28.70 -2.72 10.75
C GLY A 567 -29.31 -2.86 12.16
N LYS A 568 -30.63 -2.67 12.32
CA LYS A 568 -31.34 -2.91 13.58
C LYS A 568 -32.06 -4.26 13.51
N VAL A 569 -31.46 -5.26 14.16
CA VAL A 569 -32.18 -6.48 14.56
C VAL A 569 -33.13 -6.08 15.70
N LYS A 570 -34.41 -5.85 15.39
CA LYS A 570 -35.46 -5.80 16.42
C LYS A 570 -35.85 -7.24 16.74
N LYS A 571 -35.38 -7.75 17.88
CA LYS A 571 -35.99 -8.92 18.54
C LYS A 571 -37.26 -8.40 19.21
N TYR A 572 -38.45 -8.88 18.82
CA TYR A 572 -39.67 -9.05 19.64
C TYR A 572 -40.90 -9.22 18.75
N ARG A 573 -41.68 -10.28 18.98
CA ARG A 573 -43.12 -10.21 19.30
C ARG A 573 -43.61 -11.58 19.80
N ASN A 574 -44.06 -11.65 21.05
CA ASN A 574 -45.03 -12.68 21.44
C ASN A 574 -46.30 -12.39 20.64
N ILE A 575 -46.73 -13.35 19.83
CA ILE A 575 -48.06 -13.30 19.22
C ILE A 575 -48.97 -13.95 20.27
N PHE A 576 -49.92 -13.16 20.78
CA PHE A 576 -50.92 -13.60 21.73
C PHE A 576 -51.88 -14.59 21.10
#